data_AF-A0A8H7K1N4-F1
#
_entry.id   AF-A0A8H7K1N4-F1
#
_cell.length_a   1.000
_cell.length_b   1.000
_cell.length_c   1.000
_cell.angle_alpha   90.00
_cell.angle_beta   90.00
_cell.angle_gamma   90.00
#
_symmetry.space_group_name_H-M   'P 1'
#
loop_
_entity.id
_entity.type
_entity.pdbx_description
1 polymer ?
#
loop_
_entity_poly.entity_id
_entity_poly.type
_entity_poly.pdbx_seq_one_letter_code
_entity_poly.pdbx_strand_id
1 'polypeptide(L)'
;MSTDQFPSLEPAFTVRLYPGKDYNIGGILSGEILSAFPVTSGKVTSEPGFEIPLDAEVVMGSDMARTAPTQTHTHIDVNAILRNNDGDLLSYKYTGLVEVDEALVAILAGDPKAKSTSFGKALSHVTFETGSESLKELGTSLFVGSARFVIEDGVFSIETKGKNDGNATRWNSFSDGHLWSCFHYHVDTSSHTLDLFSNRVPDEIETWRLICLRIFEALSVGVLLVHIWFCILVPAFPYLKQFKRTDKGPDFTLDGRHVIGGLVALCADGFLNCYQYIFMWNSHSINIGVWAKFLPFHNHASSSRYAESLLWGPPMYVYFCAGFGIVGSKMAMPLRARFPQLSNAGVLTIVRCIEFVLDFIIENLAIRITHGYGFAKTYRPLTLFPEKVYQFPIYESIFVASLGCVFTTMRLKAFENGRSPVEAGYEHWHPRLQNAVRTFAVIGFSAGAVVMFYHLPLNWLGVIGDCHADMPSYMKPGPVE
;
A
#
# COMPACT_ATOMS: atom_id res chain seq x y z
N MET A 1 -38.89 8.12 7.74
CA MET A 1 -37.71 7.53 7.08
C MET A 1 -37.80 6.04 7.32
N SER A 2 -37.84 5.21 6.27
CA SER A 2 -37.93 3.75 6.45
C SER A 2 -36.61 3.26 7.05
N THR A 3 -36.72 2.35 8.02
CA THR A 3 -35.59 1.72 8.73
C THR A 3 -34.79 0.76 7.86
N ASP A 4 -35.18 0.57 6.59
CA ASP A 4 -34.59 -0.42 5.67
C ASP A 4 -33.25 0.03 5.05
N GLN A 5 -32.73 1.19 5.44
CA GLN A 5 -31.44 1.71 4.95
C GLN A 5 -30.25 1.39 5.88
N PHE A 6 -30.49 0.82 7.06
CA PHE A 6 -29.43 0.50 8.03
C PHE A 6 -29.31 -1.03 8.23
N PRO A 7 -28.09 -1.55 8.46
CA PRO A 7 -27.90 -2.96 8.78
C PRO A 7 -28.69 -3.37 10.03
N SER A 8 -29.34 -4.53 9.95
CA SER A 8 -29.99 -5.18 11.09
C SER A 8 -29.11 -6.28 11.65
N LEU A 9 -29.23 -6.54 12.95
CA LEU A 9 -28.49 -7.58 13.64
C LEU A 9 -29.45 -8.61 14.23
N GLU A 10 -29.19 -9.88 13.98
CA GLU A 10 -29.94 -11.00 14.55
C GLU A 10 -29.11 -11.78 15.58
N PRO A 11 -29.70 -12.33 16.64
CA PRO A 11 -28.99 -13.20 17.59
C PRO A 11 -28.38 -14.41 16.87
N ALA A 12 -27.10 -14.66 17.10
CA ALA A 12 -26.36 -15.72 16.40
C ALA A 12 -25.84 -16.81 17.34
N PHE A 13 -25.13 -16.43 18.40
CA PHE A 13 -24.55 -17.39 19.34
C PHE A 13 -24.36 -16.80 20.74
N THR A 14 -24.23 -17.68 21.73
CA THR A 14 -23.76 -17.36 23.06
C THR A 14 -22.46 -18.11 23.35
N VAL A 15 -21.49 -17.39 23.92
CA VAL A 15 -20.21 -17.93 24.34
C VAL A 15 -20.09 -17.83 25.85
N ARG A 16 -19.60 -18.89 26.49
CA ARG A 16 -19.15 -18.87 27.88
C ARG A 16 -17.71 -19.36 27.98
N LEU A 17 -16.79 -18.46 28.34
CA LEU A 17 -15.37 -18.76 28.50
C LEU A 17 -14.98 -18.81 29.97
N TYR A 18 -14.05 -19.70 30.29
CA TYR A 18 -13.44 -19.83 31.61
C TYR A 18 -11.94 -19.55 31.48
N PRO A 19 -11.51 -18.30 31.76
CA PRO A 19 -10.10 -17.96 31.69
C PRO A 19 -9.34 -18.59 32.85
N GLY A 20 -8.11 -19.01 32.57
CA GLY A 20 -7.13 -19.42 33.56
C GLY A 20 -6.50 -18.24 34.26
N LYS A 21 -5.51 -18.53 35.12
CA LYS A 21 -4.71 -17.49 35.78
C LYS A 21 -3.98 -16.63 34.75
N ASP A 22 -4.01 -15.33 34.95
CA ASP A 22 -3.35 -14.35 34.11
C ASP A 22 -1.82 -14.38 34.26
N TYR A 23 -1.14 -14.00 33.18
CA TYR A 23 0.29 -13.71 33.15
C TYR A 23 0.50 -12.24 32.86
N ASN A 24 0.91 -11.47 33.87
CA ASN A 24 1.23 -10.07 33.73
C ASN A 24 2.61 -9.92 33.05
N ILE A 25 2.62 -9.40 31.83
CA ILE A 25 3.85 -9.17 31.04
C ILE A 25 4.45 -7.79 31.39
N GLY A 26 3.61 -6.83 31.78
CA GLY A 26 4.01 -5.51 32.25
C GLY A 26 3.91 -4.42 31.18
N GLY A 27 4.55 -3.29 31.45
CA GLY A 27 4.54 -2.12 30.56
C GLY A 27 5.30 -2.36 29.26
N ILE A 28 4.65 -2.09 28.13
CA ILE A 28 5.24 -2.20 26.78
C ILE A 28 5.57 -0.82 26.19
N LEU A 29 6.29 -0.78 25.06
CA LEU A 29 6.78 0.47 24.44
C LEU A 29 5.67 1.49 24.13
N SER A 30 4.44 1.04 23.87
CA SER A 30 3.27 1.91 23.66
C SER A 30 2.79 2.63 24.94
N GLY A 31 3.34 2.27 26.11
CA GLY A 31 2.91 2.75 27.41
C GLY A 31 1.76 1.96 28.04
N GLU A 32 1.19 1.00 27.31
CA GLU A 32 0.13 0.11 27.80
C GLU A 32 0.68 -0.99 28.72
N ILE A 33 -0.20 -1.58 29.52
CA ILE A 33 0.11 -2.78 30.31
C ILE A 33 -0.43 -3.99 29.54
N LEU A 34 0.45 -4.95 29.24
CA LEU A 34 0.09 -6.20 28.57
C LEU A 34 -0.08 -7.33 29.59
N SER A 35 -1.22 -8.03 29.49
CA SER A 35 -1.52 -9.25 30.26
C SER A 35 -2.04 -10.33 29.33
N ALA A 36 -1.56 -11.56 29.51
CA ALA A 36 -2.04 -12.73 28.77
C ALA A 36 -2.97 -13.57 29.65
N PHE A 37 -4.21 -13.80 29.21
CA PHE A 37 -5.18 -14.67 29.87
C PHE A 37 -5.37 -15.95 29.07
N PRO A 38 -4.92 -17.11 29.56
CA PRO A 38 -5.20 -18.38 28.91
C PRO A 38 -6.71 -18.65 28.89
N VAL A 39 -7.26 -19.06 27.75
CA VAL A 39 -8.64 -19.54 27.64
C VAL A 39 -8.57 -21.07 27.61
N THR A 40 -8.77 -21.70 28.77
CA THR A 40 -8.53 -23.14 28.95
C THR A 40 -9.75 -23.99 28.71
N SER A 41 -10.95 -23.41 28.84
CA SER A 41 -12.20 -24.10 28.57
C SER A 41 -13.30 -23.09 28.29
N GLY A 42 -14.39 -23.56 27.69
CA GLY A 42 -15.53 -22.74 27.33
C GLY A 42 -16.40 -23.43 26.31
N LYS A 43 -17.58 -22.85 26.09
CA LYS A 43 -18.58 -23.37 25.16
C LYS A 43 -19.12 -22.25 24.29
N VAL A 44 -19.32 -22.54 23.01
CA VAL A 44 -19.93 -21.67 22.00
C VAL A 44 -21.12 -22.41 21.42
N THR A 45 -22.32 -21.83 21.54
CA THR A 45 -23.55 -22.45 21.06
C THR A 45 -24.39 -21.45 20.29
N SER A 46 -24.93 -21.85 19.14
CA SER A 46 -25.85 -21.02 18.36
C SER A 46 -27.13 -20.68 19.15
N GLU A 47 -27.64 -19.47 18.92
CA GLU A 47 -28.93 -19.04 19.47
C GLU A 47 -30.09 -19.73 18.72
N PRO A 48 -31.23 -19.96 19.40
CA PRO A 48 -32.43 -20.48 18.73
C PRO A 48 -32.86 -19.59 17.56
N GLY A 49 -32.94 -20.18 16.36
CA GLY A 49 -33.33 -19.48 15.14
C GLY A 49 -32.18 -19.01 14.26
N PHE A 50 -30.92 -19.15 14.70
CA PHE A 50 -29.77 -18.94 13.82
C PHE A 50 -29.54 -20.18 12.95
N GLU A 51 -29.36 -19.99 11.64
CA GLU A 51 -29.39 -21.09 10.66
C GLU A 51 -28.20 -22.05 10.78
N ILE A 52 -27.04 -21.56 11.24
CA ILE A 52 -25.81 -22.34 11.32
C ILE A 52 -25.72 -23.03 12.69
N PRO A 53 -25.71 -24.38 12.76
CA PRO A 53 -25.74 -25.12 14.02
C PRO A 53 -24.33 -25.29 14.60
N LEU A 54 -23.87 -24.28 15.36
CA LEU A 54 -22.61 -24.32 16.09
C LEU A 54 -22.87 -24.84 17.51
N ASP A 55 -22.20 -25.92 17.91
CA ASP A 55 -22.13 -26.38 19.29
C ASP A 55 -20.73 -26.91 19.56
N ALA A 56 -19.86 -26.01 20.04
CA ALA A 56 -18.43 -26.23 20.09
C ALA A 56 -17.82 -25.92 21.46
N GLU A 57 -16.78 -26.68 21.82
CA GLU A 57 -16.02 -26.51 23.04
C GLU A 57 -14.63 -25.92 22.75
N VAL A 58 -14.12 -25.09 23.66
CA VAL A 58 -12.76 -24.55 23.55
C VAL A 58 -11.75 -25.64 23.82
N VAL A 59 -10.83 -25.83 22.87
CA VAL A 59 -9.67 -26.73 23.01
C VAL A 59 -8.54 -26.01 23.71
N MET A 60 -8.21 -24.81 23.25
CA MET A 60 -7.19 -23.93 23.82
C MET A 60 -7.32 -22.53 23.23
N GLY A 61 -6.82 -21.52 23.93
CA GLY A 61 -6.71 -20.17 23.41
C GLY A 61 -6.05 -19.22 24.39
N SER A 62 -5.95 -17.97 24.01
CA SER A 62 -5.47 -16.89 24.89
C SER A 62 -6.06 -15.55 24.49
N ASP A 63 -6.26 -14.68 25.48
CA ASP A 63 -6.50 -13.25 25.32
C ASP A 63 -5.24 -12.45 25.61
N MET A 64 -4.81 -11.64 24.66
CA MET A 64 -3.70 -10.69 24.81
C MET A 64 -4.25 -9.30 25.14
N ALA A 65 -4.62 -9.10 26.39
CA ALA A 65 -5.26 -7.89 26.86
C ALA A 65 -4.25 -6.75 27.08
N ARG A 66 -4.54 -5.59 26.49
CA ARG A 66 -3.74 -4.36 26.60
C ARG A 66 -4.54 -3.28 27.31
N THR A 67 -4.16 -2.96 28.53
CA THR A 67 -4.81 -1.90 29.31
C THR A 67 -4.14 -0.56 29.02
N ALA A 68 -4.95 0.44 28.66
CA ALA A 68 -4.47 1.79 28.36
C ALA A 68 -3.75 2.42 29.56
N PRO A 69 -2.79 3.35 29.35
CA PRO A 69 -2.07 4.02 30.44
C PRO A 69 -2.99 4.74 31.43
N THR A 70 -4.15 5.22 30.96
CA THR A 70 -5.19 5.87 31.75
C THR A 70 -5.99 4.91 32.62
N GLN A 71 -5.84 3.60 32.41
CA GLN A 71 -6.60 2.51 33.06
C GLN A 71 -8.12 2.63 32.88
N THR A 72 -8.59 3.32 31.84
CA THR A 72 -10.02 3.50 31.57
C THR A 72 -10.59 2.44 30.63
N HIS A 73 -9.76 1.85 29.77
CA HIS A 73 -10.18 0.83 28.81
C HIS A 73 -9.09 -0.23 28.63
N THR A 74 -9.51 -1.43 28.26
CA THR A 74 -8.66 -2.55 27.88
C THR A 74 -9.05 -3.04 26.49
N HIS A 75 -8.05 -3.15 25.61
CA HIS A 75 -8.19 -3.79 24.31
C HIS A 75 -7.96 -5.30 24.50
N ILE A 76 -8.90 -6.12 24.03
CA ILE A 76 -8.82 -7.57 24.09
C ILE A 76 -8.56 -8.13 22.69
N ASP A 77 -7.76 -9.19 22.62
CA ASP A 77 -7.34 -9.86 21.38
C ASP A 77 -7.24 -11.35 21.66
N VAL A 78 -8.32 -12.05 21.32
CA VAL A 78 -8.49 -13.47 21.61
C VAL A 78 -8.32 -14.29 20.37
N ASN A 79 -7.52 -15.34 20.50
CA ASN A 79 -7.37 -16.38 19.51
C ASN A 79 -7.51 -17.74 20.20
N ALA A 80 -8.51 -18.50 19.78
CA ALA A 80 -8.83 -19.81 20.33
C ALA A 80 -9.16 -20.83 19.23
N ILE A 81 -8.91 -22.09 19.54
CA ILE A 81 -9.35 -23.23 18.74
C ILE A 81 -10.57 -23.83 19.42
N LEU A 82 -11.64 -23.99 18.66
CA LEU A 82 -12.86 -24.69 19.06
C LEU A 82 -12.92 -26.06 18.39
N ARG A 83 -13.60 -26.99 19.05
CA ARG A 83 -14.00 -28.27 18.50
C ARG A 83 -15.51 -28.38 18.53
N ASN A 84 -16.14 -28.49 17.36
CA ASN A 84 -17.57 -28.69 17.23
C ASN A 84 -17.95 -30.14 17.57
N ASN A 85 -19.22 -30.39 17.88
CA ASN A 85 -19.72 -31.72 18.26
C ASN A 85 -19.52 -32.81 17.19
N ASP A 86 -19.46 -32.43 15.92
CA ASP A 86 -19.14 -33.33 14.79
C ASP A 86 -17.63 -33.64 14.67
N GLY A 87 -16.80 -33.01 15.49
CA GLY A 87 -15.36 -33.20 15.57
C GLY A 87 -14.55 -32.15 14.81
N ASP A 88 -15.20 -31.32 14.00
CA ASP A 88 -14.55 -30.30 13.18
C ASP A 88 -13.90 -29.20 14.04
N LEU A 89 -12.79 -28.66 13.55
CA LEU A 89 -12.05 -27.61 14.22
C LEU A 89 -12.36 -26.25 13.62
N LEU A 90 -12.55 -25.27 14.49
CA LEU A 90 -12.72 -23.87 14.11
C LEU A 90 -11.67 -23.00 14.79
N SER A 91 -11.13 -22.06 14.05
CA SER A 91 -10.44 -20.88 14.58
C SER A 91 -11.50 -19.88 15.02
N TYR A 92 -11.47 -19.47 16.28
CA TYR A 92 -12.35 -18.48 16.88
C TYR A 92 -11.50 -17.31 17.35
N LYS A 93 -11.65 -16.18 16.67
CA LYS A 93 -10.88 -14.98 16.95
C LYS A 93 -11.83 -13.85 17.27
N TYR A 94 -11.46 -13.01 18.23
CA TYR A 94 -12.17 -11.77 18.41
C TYR A 94 -11.29 -10.69 18.99
N THR A 95 -11.59 -9.47 18.59
CA THR A 95 -10.95 -8.27 19.12
C THR A 95 -12.02 -7.36 19.69
N GLY A 96 -11.74 -6.67 20.78
CA GLY A 96 -12.75 -5.87 21.44
C GLY A 96 -12.21 -4.76 22.32
N LEU A 97 -13.14 -3.95 22.81
CA LEU A 97 -12.89 -2.91 23.79
C LEU A 97 -13.71 -3.19 25.04
N VAL A 98 -13.05 -3.11 26.18
CA VAL A 98 -13.65 -3.27 27.50
C VAL A 98 -13.44 -1.98 28.28
N GLU A 99 -14.52 -1.36 28.74
CA GLU A 99 -14.46 -0.27 29.72
C GLU A 99 -14.06 -0.82 31.08
N VAL A 100 -13.05 -0.22 31.71
CA VAL A 100 -12.57 -0.61 33.03
C VAL A 100 -13.35 0.18 34.07
N ASP A 101 -14.26 -0.50 34.78
CA ASP A 101 -14.99 0.04 35.91
C ASP A 101 -14.63 -0.66 37.22
N GLU A 102 -15.12 -0.12 38.35
CA GLU A 102 -14.81 -0.64 39.69
C GLU A 102 -15.19 -2.12 39.85
N ALA A 103 -16.26 -2.56 39.18
CA ALA A 103 -16.70 -3.95 39.24
C ALA A 103 -15.71 -4.86 38.52
N LEU A 104 -15.28 -4.51 37.30
CA LEU A 104 -14.26 -5.28 36.58
C LEU A 104 -12.93 -5.32 37.34
N VAL A 105 -12.50 -4.20 37.91
CA VAL A 105 -11.27 -4.14 38.72
C VAL A 105 -11.37 -5.08 39.92
N ALA A 106 -12.49 -5.10 40.63
CA ALA A 106 -12.71 -6.00 41.76
C ALA A 106 -12.68 -7.48 41.36
N ILE A 107 -13.26 -7.82 40.20
CA ILE A 107 -13.23 -9.18 39.64
C ILE A 107 -11.77 -9.60 39.36
N LEU A 108 -11.02 -8.77 38.63
CA LEU A 108 -9.63 -9.09 38.25
C LEU A 108 -8.68 -9.13 39.45
N ALA A 109 -8.96 -8.35 40.50
CA ALA A 109 -8.21 -8.38 41.76
C ALA A 109 -8.56 -9.60 42.65
N GLY A 110 -9.58 -10.39 42.28
CA GLY A 110 -10.04 -11.53 43.05
C GLY A 110 -10.71 -11.15 44.38
N ASP A 111 -11.37 -9.98 44.45
CA ASP A 111 -12.09 -9.55 45.65
C ASP A 111 -13.25 -10.53 45.94
N PRO A 112 -13.33 -11.14 47.15
CA PRO A 112 -14.43 -12.01 47.53
C PRO A 112 -15.83 -11.35 47.47
N LYS A 113 -15.89 -10.02 47.41
CA LYS A 113 -17.14 -9.23 47.29
C LYS A 113 -17.41 -8.76 45.86
N ALA A 114 -16.58 -9.12 44.89
CA ALA A 114 -16.78 -8.77 43.49
C ALA A 114 -18.14 -9.29 42.98
N LYS A 115 -18.77 -8.51 42.10
CA LYS A 115 -20.08 -8.83 41.51
C LYS A 115 -19.97 -8.86 40.01
N SER A 116 -20.81 -9.67 39.37
CA SER A 116 -20.94 -9.73 37.91
C SER A 116 -21.26 -8.36 37.31
N THR A 117 -20.71 -8.10 36.11
CA THR A 117 -20.97 -6.87 35.36
C THR A 117 -22.22 -7.00 34.48
N SER A 118 -22.75 -5.86 34.01
CA SER A 118 -23.79 -5.82 32.99
C SER A 118 -23.19 -5.85 31.57
N PHE A 119 -24.00 -6.25 30.59
CA PHE A 119 -23.66 -6.09 29.17
C PHE A 119 -23.52 -4.61 28.77
N GLY A 120 -22.91 -4.35 27.61
CA GLY A 120 -22.81 -3.03 26.99
C GLY A 120 -21.49 -2.28 27.24
N LYS A 121 -20.66 -2.76 28.17
CA LYS A 121 -19.33 -2.19 28.47
C LYS A 121 -18.16 -2.98 27.89
N ALA A 122 -18.44 -4.14 27.31
CA ALA A 122 -17.49 -4.94 26.57
C ALA A 122 -18.11 -5.26 25.21
N LEU A 123 -17.45 -4.83 24.15
CA LEU A 123 -17.89 -5.01 22.76
C LEU A 123 -16.76 -5.66 21.96
N SER A 124 -17.11 -6.62 21.11
CA SER A 124 -16.15 -7.36 20.31
C SER A 124 -16.60 -7.53 18.86
N HIS A 125 -15.64 -7.63 17.95
CA HIS A 125 -15.83 -8.15 16.61
C HIS A 125 -15.31 -9.57 16.57
N VAL A 126 -16.13 -10.51 16.11
CA VAL A 126 -15.87 -11.95 16.18
C VAL A 126 -15.74 -12.52 14.77
N THR A 127 -14.74 -13.37 14.57
CA THR A 127 -14.51 -14.08 13.31
C THR A 127 -14.33 -15.57 13.56
N PHE A 128 -14.82 -16.38 12.63
CA PHE A 128 -14.62 -17.82 12.59
C PHE A 128 -13.87 -18.19 11.32
N GLU A 129 -12.94 -19.15 11.39
CA GLU A 129 -12.36 -19.78 10.20
C GLU A 129 -12.48 -21.29 10.37
N THR A 130 -12.94 -21.99 9.34
CA THR A 130 -13.15 -23.45 9.39
C THR A 130 -12.98 -24.06 8.01
N GLY A 131 -12.48 -25.30 7.98
CA GLY A 131 -12.46 -26.13 6.77
C GLY A 131 -13.73 -26.95 6.57
N SER A 132 -14.67 -26.89 7.51
CA SER A 132 -15.92 -27.64 7.47
C SER A 132 -16.93 -27.01 6.51
N GLU A 133 -17.47 -27.80 5.58
CA GLU A 133 -18.43 -27.30 4.60
C GLU A 133 -19.79 -26.94 5.27
N SER A 134 -20.17 -27.62 6.36
CA SER A 134 -21.40 -27.34 7.10
C SER A 134 -21.35 -26.04 7.92
N LEU A 135 -20.15 -25.54 8.21
CA LEU A 135 -19.91 -24.34 9.02
C LEU A 135 -19.26 -23.19 8.24
N LYS A 136 -19.06 -23.38 6.93
CA LYS A 136 -18.31 -22.48 6.05
C LYS A 136 -18.86 -21.06 6.02
N GLU A 137 -20.17 -20.93 6.14
CA GLU A 137 -20.86 -19.63 6.14
C GLU A 137 -20.50 -18.77 7.37
N LEU A 138 -20.02 -19.37 8.47
CA LEU A 138 -19.45 -18.62 9.59
C LEU A 138 -18.21 -17.81 9.17
N GLY A 139 -17.44 -18.31 8.20
CA GLY A 139 -16.24 -17.64 7.69
C GLY A 139 -16.51 -16.45 6.77
N THR A 140 -17.75 -16.30 6.30
CA THR A 140 -18.17 -15.22 5.40
C THR A 140 -19.19 -14.28 6.04
N SER A 141 -19.52 -14.48 7.32
CA SER A 141 -20.51 -13.70 8.08
C SER A 141 -19.83 -12.68 9.00
N LEU A 142 -20.50 -11.57 9.31
CA LEU A 142 -19.99 -10.54 10.22
C LEU A 142 -20.64 -10.66 11.59
N PHE A 143 -19.83 -10.84 12.64
CA PHE A 143 -20.34 -10.98 14.00
C PHE A 143 -19.88 -9.87 14.94
N VAL A 144 -20.83 -9.33 15.70
CA VAL A 144 -20.56 -8.42 16.82
C VAL A 144 -21.00 -9.05 18.13
N GLY A 145 -20.14 -8.96 19.14
CA GLY A 145 -20.37 -9.49 20.47
C GLY A 145 -20.58 -8.39 21.50
N SER A 146 -21.45 -8.64 22.47
CA SER A 146 -21.46 -7.90 23.74
C SER A 146 -21.21 -8.87 24.87
N ALA A 147 -20.22 -8.55 25.71
CA ALA A 147 -19.81 -9.41 26.80
C ALA A 147 -20.14 -8.83 28.17
N ARG A 148 -20.20 -9.72 29.17
CA ARG A 148 -20.18 -9.40 30.59
C ARG A 148 -19.29 -10.38 31.34
N PHE A 149 -18.80 -9.94 32.49
CA PHE A 149 -17.96 -10.72 33.38
C PHE A 149 -18.84 -11.26 34.50
N VAL A 150 -18.84 -12.58 34.70
CA VAL A 150 -19.77 -13.28 35.58
C VAL A 150 -18.98 -13.96 36.70
N ILE A 151 -19.38 -13.69 37.94
CA ILE A 151 -18.97 -14.45 39.11
C ILE A 151 -20.19 -15.23 39.61
N GLU A 152 -20.12 -16.55 39.54
CA GLU A 152 -21.12 -17.48 40.06
C GLU A 152 -20.41 -18.54 40.92
N ASP A 153 -20.84 -18.71 42.17
CA ASP A 153 -20.26 -19.67 43.12
C ASP A 153 -18.72 -19.60 43.27
N GLY A 154 -18.16 -18.39 43.14
CA GLY A 154 -16.71 -18.14 43.21
C GLY A 154 -15.94 -18.51 41.94
N VAL A 155 -16.63 -18.93 40.88
CA VAL A 155 -16.06 -19.22 39.57
C VAL A 155 -16.24 -18.00 38.66
N PHE A 156 -15.12 -17.51 38.12
CA PHE A 156 -15.09 -16.44 37.14
C PHE A 156 -15.32 -17.01 35.73
N SER A 157 -16.24 -16.41 34.99
CA SER A 157 -16.48 -16.72 33.58
C SER A 157 -16.82 -15.45 32.79
N ILE A 158 -16.64 -15.51 31.48
CA ILE A 158 -16.99 -14.43 30.56
C ILE A 158 -18.14 -14.94 29.71
N GLU A 159 -19.25 -14.20 29.69
CA GLU A 159 -20.40 -14.51 28.84
C GLU A 159 -20.51 -13.47 27.74
N THR A 160 -20.53 -13.93 26.48
CA THR A 160 -20.63 -13.07 25.29
C THR A 160 -21.84 -13.47 24.47
N LYS A 161 -22.67 -12.49 24.11
CA LYS A 161 -23.78 -12.67 23.17
C LYS A 161 -23.40 -12.09 21.81
N GLY A 162 -23.34 -12.95 20.81
CA GLY A 162 -23.03 -12.62 19.42
C GLY A 162 -24.28 -12.36 18.59
N LYS A 163 -24.20 -11.39 17.68
CA LYS A 163 -25.18 -11.15 16.64
C LYS A 163 -24.55 -11.18 15.25
N ASN A 164 -25.27 -11.70 14.26
CA ASN A 164 -24.90 -11.68 12.84
C ASN A 164 -25.53 -10.47 12.13
N ASP A 165 -24.91 -9.97 11.08
CA ASP A 165 -25.56 -9.08 10.12
C ASP A 165 -26.51 -9.90 9.23
N GLY A 166 -27.81 -9.83 9.48
CA GLY A 166 -28.84 -10.68 8.83
C GLY A 166 -29.01 -10.48 7.31
N ASN A 167 -28.03 -9.91 6.60
CA ASN A 167 -28.02 -9.62 5.16
C ASN A 167 -26.90 -10.36 4.39
N ALA A 168 -26.16 -11.28 5.03
CA ALA A 168 -24.96 -11.92 4.46
C ALA A 168 -25.18 -12.75 3.17
N THR A 169 -26.43 -13.02 2.74
CA THR A 169 -26.70 -13.77 1.50
C THR A 169 -26.49 -12.99 0.18
N ARG A 170 -26.02 -11.73 0.18
CA ARG A 170 -25.95 -10.89 -1.05
C ARG A 170 -24.60 -10.75 -1.75
N TRP A 171 -23.52 -11.37 -1.27
CA TRP A 171 -22.20 -11.26 -1.92
C TRP A 171 -21.84 -12.39 -2.91
N ASN A 172 -22.77 -13.31 -3.19
CA ASN A 172 -22.55 -14.48 -4.07
C ASN A 172 -22.83 -14.25 -5.57
N SER A 173 -22.50 -13.08 -6.15
CA SER A 173 -22.67 -12.89 -7.59
C SER A 173 -21.50 -12.17 -8.26
N PHE A 174 -20.32 -12.79 -8.28
CA PHE A 174 -19.24 -12.40 -9.22
C PHE A 174 -18.35 -13.56 -9.71
N SER A 175 -18.75 -14.82 -9.50
CA SER A 175 -17.85 -15.97 -9.73
C SER A 175 -18.39 -17.10 -10.62
N ASP A 176 -19.27 -16.82 -11.61
CA ASP A 176 -19.64 -17.85 -12.60
C ASP A 176 -19.52 -17.34 -14.04
N GLY A 177 -18.51 -17.83 -14.75
CA GLY A 177 -18.24 -17.57 -16.16
C GLY A 177 -16.91 -18.15 -16.63
N HIS A 178 -16.90 -19.44 -16.95
CA HIS A 178 -15.77 -20.22 -17.45
C HIS A 178 -15.01 -19.60 -18.64
N LEU A 179 -13.69 -19.44 -18.50
CA LEU A 179 -12.63 -19.88 -19.44
C LEU A 179 -11.25 -19.45 -18.89
N TRP A 180 -10.24 -20.30 -19.06
CA TRP A 180 -8.82 -20.17 -18.66
C TRP A 180 -8.39 -20.87 -17.36
N SER A 181 -8.39 -22.20 -17.41
CA SER A 181 -7.59 -23.05 -16.52
C SER A 181 -6.14 -23.07 -16.97
N CYS A 182 -5.32 -22.15 -16.46
CA CYS A 182 -3.87 -22.28 -16.26
C CYS A 182 -3.43 -20.99 -15.55
N PHE A 183 -3.45 -20.99 -14.21
CA PHE A 183 -2.85 -20.04 -13.24
C PHE A 183 -3.74 -20.05 -11.99
N HIS A 184 -3.60 -21.07 -11.14
CA HIS A 184 -4.14 -21.02 -9.78
C HIS A 184 -3.09 -20.34 -8.90
N TYR A 185 -3.14 -19.02 -8.79
CA TYR A 185 -2.73 -18.34 -7.57
C TYR A 185 -3.98 -18.18 -6.73
N HIS A 186 -3.96 -18.79 -5.54
CA HIS A 186 -4.93 -18.56 -4.49
C HIS A 186 -4.83 -17.07 -4.13
N VAL A 187 -5.77 -16.25 -4.62
CA VAL A 187 -5.96 -14.90 -4.13
C VAL A 187 -6.67 -15.10 -2.80
N ASP A 188 -5.89 -15.05 -1.73
CA ASP A 188 -6.42 -15.10 -0.37
C ASP A 188 -7.13 -13.78 -0.08
N THR A 189 -8.43 -13.72 -0.36
CA THR A 189 -9.32 -12.62 0.00
C THR A 189 -9.72 -12.65 1.48
N SER A 190 -9.13 -13.52 2.30
CA SER A 190 -9.50 -13.64 3.72
C SER A 190 -8.69 -12.75 4.68
N SER A 191 -7.67 -12.02 4.23
CA SER A 191 -6.96 -11.07 5.10
C SER A 191 -7.56 -9.65 5.06
N HIS A 192 -8.83 -9.52 5.46
CA HIS A 192 -9.28 -8.34 6.20
C HIS A 192 -9.04 -8.59 7.70
N THR A 193 -7.81 -8.94 8.06
CA THR A 193 -7.31 -8.56 9.39
C THR A 193 -7.27 -7.04 9.39
N LEU A 194 -8.35 -6.43 9.90
CA LEU A 194 -8.36 -5.05 10.34
C LEU A 194 -7.07 -4.83 11.14
N ASP A 195 -6.17 -4.00 10.60
CA ASP A 195 -5.06 -3.42 11.35
C ASP A 195 -5.65 -2.60 12.51
N LEU A 196 -5.93 -3.27 13.62
CA LEU A 196 -6.42 -2.67 14.87
C LEU A 196 -5.33 -1.90 15.63
N PHE A 197 -4.15 -1.74 15.02
CA PHE A 197 -3.08 -0.90 15.54
C PHE A 197 -3.28 0.61 15.30
N SER A 198 -4.47 1.01 14.87
CA SER A 198 -4.87 2.41 14.78
C SER A 198 -6.38 2.51 15.07
N ASN A 199 -6.77 2.94 16.27
CA ASN A 199 -8.13 3.41 16.62
C ASN A 199 -8.60 4.63 15.79
N ARG A 200 -8.07 4.83 14.58
CA ARG A 200 -8.60 5.79 13.60
C ARG A 200 -9.55 5.00 12.71
N VAL A 201 -10.83 5.40 12.69
CA VAL A 201 -11.71 5.15 11.55
C VAL A 201 -10.89 5.37 10.28
N PRO A 202 -10.95 4.48 9.25
CA PRO A 202 -10.20 4.69 8.03
C PRO A 202 -10.42 6.11 7.54
N ASP A 203 -9.36 6.92 7.56
CA ASP A 203 -9.44 8.31 7.14
C ASP A 203 -10.12 8.38 5.77
N GLU A 204 -11.23 9.10 5.65
CA GLU A 204 -11.88 9.27 4.36
C GLU A 204 -11.08 10.28 3.53
N ILE A 205 -10.81 9.93 2.27
CA ILE A 205 -10.27 10.89 1.31
C ILE A 205 -11.35 11.91 0.95
N GLU A 206 -11.02 13.21 0.93
CA GLU A 206 -12.01 14.20 0.55
C GLU A 206 -12.42 14.05 -0.92
N THR A 207 -13.71 14.17 -1.24
CA THR A 207 -14.24 13.95 -2.60
C THR A 207 -13.53 14.79 -3.66
N TRP A 208 -13.22 16.06 -3.36
CA TRP A 208 -12.51 16.94 -4.29
C TRP A 208 -11.10 16.43 -4.61
N ARG A 209 -10.42 15.86 -3.62
CA ARG A 209 -9.08 15.29 -3.75
C ARG A 209 -9.11 14.02 -4.57
N LEU A 210 -10.11 13.17 -4.34
CA LEU A 210 -10.34 11.98 -5.17
C LEU A 210 -10.62 12.36 -6.64
N ILE A 211 -11.41 13.40 -6.89
CA ILE A 211 -11.63 13.93 -8.25
C ILE A 211 -10.29 14.40 -8.86
N CYS A 212 -9.49 15.16 -8.10
CA CYS A 212 -8.18 15.58 -8.54
C CYS A 212 -7.24 14.40 -8.83
N LEU A 213 -7.28 13.33 -8.03
CA LEU A 213 -6.51 12.10 -8.27
C LEU A 213 -6.93 11.45 -9.60
N ARG A 214 -8.23 11.36 -9.89
CA ARG A 214 -8.71 10.81 -11.18
C ARG A 214 -8.31 11.68 -12.37
N ILE A 215 -8.34 13.00 -12.22
CA ILE A 215 -7.85 13.91 -13.26
C ILE A 215 -6.34 13.71 -13.47
N PHE A 216 -5.57 13.59 -12.39
CA PHE A 216 -4.14 13.35 -12.45
C PHE A 216 -3.79 12.02 -13.13
N GLU A 217 -4.50 10.94 -12.81
CA GLU A 217 -4.39 9.64 -13.49
C GLU A 217 -4.72 9.76 -14.98
N ALA A 218 -5.83 10.42 -15.34
CA ALA A 218 -6.24 10.58 -16.74
C ALA A 218 -5.22 11.41 -17.54
N LEU A 219 -4.68 12.49 -16.96
CA LEU A 219 -3.65 13.30 -17.59
C LEU A 219 -2.35 12.51 -17.77
N SER A 220 -1.92 11.75 -16.76
CA SER A 220 -0.73 10.91 -16.81
C SER A 220 -0.82 9.86 -17.93
N VAL A 221 -1.96 9.15 -18.02
CA VAL A 221 -2.23 8.20 -19.11
C VAL A 221 -2.25 8.92 -20.46
N GLY A 222 -2.90 10.08 -20.56
CA GLY A 222 -2.92 10.88 -21.78
C GLY A 222 -1.52 11.24 -22.28
N VAL A 223 -0.64 11.69 -21.37
CA VAL A 223 0.76 12.00 -21.68
C VAL A 223 1.52 10.75 -22.12
N LEU A 224 1.32 9.61 -21.45
CA LEU A 224 1.92 8.33 -21.86
C LEU A 224 1.50 7.93 -23.27
N LEU A 225 0.19 8.01 -23.59
CA LEU A 225 -0.33 7.68 -24.91
C LEU A 225 0.23 8.60 -25.99
N VAL A 226 0.40 9.89 -25.70
CA VAL A 226 1.04 10.86 -26.60
C VAL A 226 2.50 10.45 -26.87
N HIS A 227 3.26 10.06 -25.85
CA HIS A 227 4.64 9.61 -26.02
C HIS A 227 4.73 8.30 -26.81
N ILE A 228 3.89 7.31 -26.51
CA ILE A 228 3.82 6.06 -27.26
C ILE A 228 3.47 6.35 -28.72
N TRP A 229 2.47 7.19 -28.97
CA TRP A 229 2.03 7.55 -30.32
C TRP A 229 3.16 8.21 -31.13
N PHE A 230 3.73 9.30 -30.63
CA PHE A 230 4.69 10.10 -31.41
C PHE A 230 6.12 9.55 -31.39
N CYS A 231 6.52 8.85 -30.33
CA CYS A 231 7.90 8.36 -30.20
C CYS A 231 8.08 6.91 -30.66
N ILE A 232 7.03 6.08 -30.58
CA ILE A 232 7.07 4.66 -30.95
C ILE A 232 6.25 4.39 -32.21
N LEU A 233 4.93 4.61 -32.19
CA LEU A 233 4.03 4.16 -33.25
C LEU A 233 4.26 4.92 -34.57
N VAL A 234 4.24 6.25 -34.55
CA VAL A 234 4.44 7.08 -35.76
C VAL A 234 5.80 6.81 -36.44
N PRO A 235 6.92 6.66 -35.69
CA PRO A 235 8.19 6.27 -36.30
C PRO A 235 8.24 4.84 -36.83
N ALA A 236 7.61 3.89 -36.12
CA ALA A 236 7.66 2.46 -36.44
C ALA A 236 6.80 2.06 -37.66
N PHE A 237 5.67 2.74 -37.89
CA PHE A 237 4.71 2.35 -38.92
C PHE A 237 4.79 3.25 -40.18
N PRO A 238 5.12 2.69 -41.36
CA PRO A 238 5.25 3.48 -42.59
C PRO A 238 3.99 4.20 -43.06
N TYR A 239 2.79 3.71 -42.71
CA TYR A 239 1.50 4.31 -43.07
C TYR A 239 1.08 5.48 -42.15
N LEU A 240 1.83 5.74 -41.07
CA LEU A 240 1.63 6.89 -40.19
C LEU A 240 2.57 8.06 -40.53
N LYS A 241 3.28 7.98 -41.67
CA LYS A 241 4.27 8.99 -42.08
C LYS A 241 3.71 10.41 -42.18
N GLN A 242 2.42 10.60 -42.49
CA GLN A 242 1.78 11.92 -42.51
C GLN A 242 1.80 12.63 -41.14
N PHE A 243 1.95 11.88 -40.05
CA PHE A 243 2.08 12.43 -38.69
C PHE A 243 3.54 12.64 -38.26
N LYS A 244 4.53 12.32 -39.12
CA LYS A 244 5.94 12.57 -38.81
C LYS A 244 6.24 14.06 -38.89
N ARG A 245 7.04 14.52 -37.94
CA ARG A 245 7.54 15.91 -37.89
C ARG A 245 8.80 16.12 -38.73
N THR A 246 9.45 15.04 -39.19
CA THR A 246 10.71 15.07 -39.96
C THR A 246 10.79 13.92 -40.98
N ASP A 247 11.33 14.20 -42.17
CA ASP A 247 11.39 13.28 -43.32
C ASP A 247 12.50 12.20 -43.25
N LYS A 248 13.26 12.11 -42.16
CA LYS A 248 14.25 11.02 -41.99
C LYS A 248 13.50 9.69 -41.82
N GLY A 249 14.06 8.62 -42.39
CA GLY A 249 13.46 7.29 -42.58
C GLY A 249 12.87 6.59 -41.34
N PRO A 250 12.39 5.34 -41.46
CA PRO A 250 11.71 4.58 -40.40
C PRO A 250 12.66 4.02 -39.33
N ASP A 251 13.68 4.76 -38.92
CA ASP A 251 14.54 4.33 -37.83
C ASP A 251 13.83 4.55 -36.48
N PHE A 252 13.86 3.53 -35.64
CA PHE A 252 13.40 3.64 -34.26
C PHE A 252 14.18 4.78 -33.58
N THR A 253 13.45 5.79 -33.10
CA THR A 253 14.04 7.04 -32.63
C THR A 253 14.65 6.87 -31.24
N LEU A 254 15.60 7.73 -30.89
CA LEU A 254 16.16 7.77 -29.52
C LEU A 254 15.04 8.00 -28.49
N ASP A 255 14.12 8.93 -28.78
CA ASP A 255 12.98 9.22 -27.90
C ASP A 255 12.10 7.96 -27.72
N GLY A 256 11.84 7.20 -28.80
CA GLY A 256 11.14 5.90 -28.71
C GLY A 256 11.86 4.87 -27.86
N ARG A 257 13.20 4.79 -27.97
CA ARG A 257 14.02 3.92 -27.10
C ARG A 257 13.91 4.33 -25.63
N HIS A 258 13.91 5.63 -25.33
CA HIS A 258 13.74 6.13 -23.96
C HIS A 258 12.34 5.86 -23.39
N VAL A 259 11.28 5.90 -24.21
CA VAL A 259 9.93 5.52 -23.76
C VAL A 259 9.89 4.05 -23.32
N ILE A 260 10.44 3.14 -24.13
CA ILE A 260 10.54 1.72 -23.74
C ILE A 260 11.46 1.57 -22.53
N GLY A 261 12.59 2.28 -22.52
CA GLY A 261 13.53 2.28 -21.39
C GLY A 261 12.88 2.71 -20.08
N GLY A 262 12.02 3.73 -20.10
CA GLY A 262 11.25 4.14 -18.93
C GLY A 262 10.26 3.07 -18.47
N LEU A 263 9.50 2.47 -19.38
CA LEU A 263 8.57 1.38 -19.04
C LEU A 263 9.30 0.16 -18.45
N VAL A 264 10.53 -0.11 -18.88
CA VAL A 264 11.37 -1.17 -18.28
C VAL A 264 11.94 -0.72 -16.93
N ALA A 265 12.30 0.55 -16.78
CA ALA A 265 12.80 1.11 -15.52
C ALA A 265 11.76 1.05 -14.40
N LEU A 266 10.46 1.05 -14.73
CA LEU A 266 9.37 0.81 -13.77
C LEU A 266 9.61 -0.45 -12.95
N CYS A 267 10.17 -1.53 -13.50
CA CYS A 267 10.44 -2.76 -12.75
C CYS A 267 11.37 -2.53 -11.53
N ALA A 268 12.13 -1.44 -11.51
CA ALA A 268 12.98 -1.06 -10.39
C ALA A 268 12.26 -0.19 -9.33
N ASP A 269 11.01 0.24 -9.57
CA ASP A 269 10.22 1.07 -8.63
C ASP A 269 10.12 0.44 -7.25
N GLY A 270 9.79 -0.85 -7.19
CA GLY A 270 9.69 -1.57 -5.92
C GLY A 270 10.96 -1.54 -5.06
N PHE A 271 12.14 -1.19 -5.61
CA PHE A 271 13.33 -0.96 -4.79
C PHE A 271 13.18 0.24 -3.85
N LEU A 272 12.34 1.22 -4.15
CA LEU A 272 12.09 2.37 -3.27
C LEU A 272 11.56 1.95 -1.89
N ASN A 273 10.76 0.87 -1.85
CA ASN A 273 10.18 0.33 -0.62
C ASN A 273 10.70 -1.08 -0.28
N CYS A 274 11.78 -1.56 -0.92
CA CYS A 274 12.20 -2.95 -0.75
C CYS A 274 12.70 -3.25 0.68
N TYR A 275 13.30 -2.27 1.36
CA TYR A 275 13.91 -2.47 2.68
C TYR A 275 13.07 -1.89 3.83
N GLN A 276 12.44 -0.74 3.58
CA GLN A 276 11.55 -0.03 4.49
C GLN A 276 10.52 0.73 3.67
N TYR A 277 9.34 0.98 4.22
CA TYR A 277 8.33 1.83 3.59
C TYR A 277 8.77 3.31 3.64
N ILE A 278 9.29 3.81 2.53
CA ILE A 278 9.89 5.15 2.39
C ILE A 278 9.02 6.04 1.51
N PHE A 279 8.46 5.47 0.44
CA PHE A 279 7.60 6.16 -0.52
C PHE A 279 6.16 5.67 -0.35
N MET A 280 5.25 6.57 0.02
CA MET A 280 3.86 6.21 0.29
C MET A 280 3.00 6.33 -0.96
N TRP A 281 2.04 5.41 -1.08
CA TRP A 281 1.13 5.27 -2.21
C TRP A 281 -0.31 5.32 -1.75
N ASN A 282 -1.20 5.92 -2.54
CA ASN A 282 -2.62 6.04 -2.21
C ASN A 282 -3.41 4.80 -2.62
N SER A 283 -4.13 4.18 -1.68
CA SER A 283 -4.97 3.00 -1.92
C SER A 283 -6.18 3.28 -2.81
N HIS A 284 -6.61 4.53 -2.96
CA HIS A 284 -7.65 4.92 -3.91
C HIS A 284 -7.16 4.97 -5.37
N SER A 285 -5.85 4.93 -5.63
CA SER A 285 -5.35 4.81 -7.00
C SER A 285 -5.72 3.46 -7.61
N ILE A 286 -5.88 3.42 -8.93
CA ILE A 286 -6.10 2.15 -9.64
C ILE A 286 -4.80 1.34 -9.57
N ASN A 287 -4.84 0.24 -8.83
CA ASN A 287 -3.68 -0.58 -8.48
C ASN A 287 -4.03 -2.07 -8.47
N ILE A 288 -3.00 -2.92 -8.54
CA ILE A 288 -3.12 -4.39 -8.43
C ILE A 288 -2.06 -4.95 -7.46
N GLY A 289 -1.65 -4.14 -6.49
CA GLY A 289 -0.50 -4.41 -5.62
C GLY A 289 0.84 -4.13 -6.29
N VAL A 290 1.92 -4.61 -5.68
CA VAL A 290 3.32 -4.35 -6.08
C VAL A 290 4.16 -5.62 -6.05
N TRP A 291 5.19 -5.69 -6.91
CA TRP A 291 6.09 -6.86 -7.00
C TRP A 291 7.30 -6.79 -6.04
N ALA A 292 7.30 -5.86 -5.07
CA ALA A 292 8.46 -5.58 -4.22
C ALA A 292 9.00 -6.82 -3.48
N LYS A 293 8.12 -7.75 -3.07
CA LYS A 293 8.52 -8.99 -2.39
C LYS A 293 9.38 -9.94 -3.22
N PHE A 294 9.32 -9.81 -4.54
CA PHE A 294 10.08 -10.63 -5.48
C PHE A 294 11.41 -9.99 -5.89
N LEU A 295 11.67 -8.76 -5.44
CA LEU A 295 12.92 -8.09 -5.73
C LEU A 295 14.06 -8.68 -4.88
N PRO A 296 15.27 -8.75 -5.45
CA PRO A 296 16.43 -9.13 -4.66
C PRO A 296 16.63 -8.13 -3.52
N PHE A 297 17.07 -8.63 -2.36
CA PHE A 297 17.31 -7.83 -1.16
C PHE A 297 16.05 -7.24 -0.50
N HIS A 298 14.86 -7.71 -0.85
CA HIS A 298 13.66 -7.35 -0.10
C HIS A 298 13.79 -7.77 1.38
N ASN A 299 13.51 -6.83 2.28
CA ASN A 299 13.45 -7.09 3.71
C ASN A 299 12.08 -7.70 4.04
N HIS A 300 12.06 -8.98 4.45
CA HIS A 300 10.83 -9.67 4.84
C HIS A 300 10.13 -9.05 6.06
N ALA A 301 10.78 -8.17 6.81
CA ALA A 301 10.14 -7.39 7.87
C ALA A 301 9.48 -6.08 7.35
N SER A 302 9.65 -5.74 6.07
CA SER A 302 9.01 -4.60 5.42
C SER A 302 7.77 -5.06 4.66
N SER A 303 6.69 -4.28 4.75
CA SER A 303 5.47 -4.60 4.02
C SER A 303 5.67 -4.45 2.51
N SER A 304 5.24 -5.47 1.77
CA SER A 304 5.09 -5.43 0.31
C SER A 304 3.63 -5.22 -0.11
N ARG A 305 2.76 -4.78 0.82
CA ARG A 305 1.32 -4.58 0.57
C ARG A 305 1.01 -3.09 0.49
N TYR A 306 1.23 -2.50 -0.67
CA TYR A 306 0.87 -1.10 -0.91
C TYR A 306 0.37 -0.91 -2.35
N ALA A 307 -0.40 0.15 -2.55
CA ALA A 307 -1.18 0.39 -3.75
C ALA A 307 -0.40 1.16 -4.83
N GLU A 308 0.58 0.51 -5.44
CA GLU A 308 1.31 1.11 -6.57
C GLU A 308 0.37 1.46 -7.73
N SER A 309 0.35 2.73 -8.13
CA SER A 309 -0.62 3.20 -9.12
C SER A 309 -0.24 2.81 -10.54
N LEU A 310 -1.15 2.12 -11.22
CA LEU A 310 -1.01 1.71 -12.62
C LEU A 310 -1.20 2.87 -13.60
N LEU A 311 -1.94 3.92 -13.22
CA LEU A 311 -2.33 4.96 -14.16
C LEU A 311 -1.40 6.17 -14.16
N TRP A 312 -0.60 6.36 -13.11
CA TRP A 312 0.41 7.43 -13.10
C TRP A 312 1.84 6.92 -12.85
N GLY A 313 2.04 5.74 -12.24
CA GLY A 313 3.37 5.14 -12.04
C GLY A 313 4.11 4.83 -13.35
N PRO A 314 3.55 4.07 -14.31
CA PRO A 314 4.22 3.83 -15.59
C PRO A 314 4.47 5.10 -16.43
N PRO A 315 3.51 6.06 -16.53
CA PRO A 315 3.80 7.36 -17.13
C PRO A 315 4.98 8.09 -16.50
N MET A 316 5.24 7.90 -15.20
CA MET A 316 6.37 8.48 -14.48
C MET A 316 7.72 8.20 -15.10
N TYR A 317 8.00 6.94 -15.31
CA TYR A 317 9.28 6.57 -15.86
C TYR A 317 9.43 7.00 -17.32
N VAL A 318 8.33 7.17 -18.06
CA VAL A 318 8.35 7.70 -19.42
C VAL A 318 8.65 9.20 -19.43
N TYR A 319 8.08 10.00 -18.53
CA TYR A 319 8.44 11.41 -18.44
C TYR A 319 9.87 11.61 -17.92
N PHE A 320 10.35 10.76 -17.00
CA PHE A 320 11.74 10.76 -16.54
C PHE A 320 12.73 10.48 -17.67
N CYS A 321 12.48 9.44 -18.48
CA CYS A 321 13.44 9.01 -19.50
C CYS A 321 13.32 9.81 -20.81
N ALA A 322 12.11 10.07 -21.29
CA ALA A 322 11.86 10.71 -22.58
C ALA A 322 11.44 12.17 -22.43
N GLY A 323 10.51 12.46 -21.51
CA GLY A 323 9.91 13.78 -21.31
C GLY A 323 10.94 14.86 -20.98
N PHE A 324 11.74 14.67 -19.93
CA PHE A 324 12.80 15.62 -19.56
C PHE A 324 13.80 15.83 -20.68
N GLY A 325 14.25 14.77 -21.35
CA GLY A 325 15.14 14.91 -22.50
C GLY A 325 14.57 15.82 -23.59
N ILE A 326 13.29 15.63 -23.94
CA ILE A 326 12.58 16.43 -24.95
C ILE A 326 12.41 17.88 -24.52
N VAL A 327 11.98 18.13 -23.28
CA VAL A 327 11.73 19.47 -22.75
C VAL A 327 13.04 20.20 -22.50
N GLY A 328 13.99 19.57 -21.80
CA GLY A 328 15.30 20.13 -21.49
C GLY A 328 16.10 20.51 -22.73
N SER A 329 16.09 19.70 -23.78
CA SER A 329 16.74 20.09 -25.05
C SER A 329 16.04 21.25 -25.76
N LYS A 330 14.70 21.35 -25.69
CA LYS A 330 13.94 22.52 -26.18
C LYS A 330 14.25 23.79 -25.38
N MET A 331 14.61 23.68 -24.10
CA MET A 331 15.09 24.80 -23.29
C MET A 331 16.55 25.15 -23.60
N ALA A 332 17.41 24.14 -23.77
CA ALA A 332 18.84 24.29 -24.02
C ALA A 332 19.15 24.96 -25.37
N MET A 333 18.41 24.63 -26.44
CA MET A 333 18.67 25.16 -27.78
C MET A 333 18.54 26.70 -27.86
N PRO A 334 17.43 27.33 -27.40
CA PRO A 334 17.33 28.78 -27.31
C PRO A 334 18.37 29.41 -26.38
N LEU A 335 18.72 28.75 -25.26
CA LEU A 335 19.74 29.25 -24.34
C LEU A 335 21.12 29.33 -25.00
N ARG A 336 21.52 28.29 -25.76
CA ARG A 336 22.76 28.29 -26.57
C ARG A 336 22.77 29.40 -27.61
N ALA A 337 21.64 29.63 -28.26
CA ALA A 337 21.52 30.68 -29.29
C ALA A 337 21.56 32.09 -28.67
N ARG A 338 20.92 32.29 -27.52
CA ARG A 338 20.85 33.59 -26.83
C ARG A 338 22.14 33.94 -26.08
N PHE A 339 22.86 32.95 -25.56
CA PHE A 339 24.09 33.13 -24.80
C PHE A 339 25.23 32.25 -25.34
N PRO A 340 25.80 32.58 -26.52
CA PRO A 340 26.84 31.76 -27.17
C PRO A 340 28.13 31.61 -26.37
N GLN A 341 28.38 32.50 -25.40
CA GLN A 341 29.52 32.46 -24.50
C GLN A 341 29.43 31.36 -23.44
N LEU A 342 28.24 30.79 -23.21
CA LEU A 342 28.07 29.73 -22.23
C LEU A 342 28.64 28.43 -22.77
N SER A 343 29.45 27.75 -21.95
CA SER A 343 29.87 26.38 -22.23
C SER A 343 28.66 25.43 -22.18
N ASN A 344 28.82 24.23 -22.73
CA ASN A 344 27.81 23.17 -22.62
C ASN A 344 27.43 22.88 -21.15
N ALA A 345 28.42 22.90 -20.25
CA ALA A 345 28.19 22.76 -18.82
C ALA A 345 27.36 23.91 -18.26
N GLY A 346 27.66 25.16 -18.66
CA GLY A 346 26.89 26.34 -18.24
C GLY A 346 25.42 26.26 -18.65
N VAL A 347 25.13 25.86 -19.90
CA VAL A 347 23.75 25.67 -20.38
C VAL A 347 23.03 24.55 -19.63
N LEU A 348 23.69 23.39 -19.44
CA LEU A 348 23.10 22.26 -18.73
C LEU A 348 22.83 22.57 -17.26
N THR A 349 23.69 23.35 -16.60
CA THR A 349 23.44 23.83 -15.23
C THR A 349 22.18 24.69 -15.16
N ILE A 350 21.99 25.61 -16.11
CA ILE A 350 20.76 26.45 -16.16
C ILE A 350 19.53 25.56 -16.37
N VAL A 351 19.59 24.62 -17.32
CA VAL A 351 18.49 23.68 -17.58
C VAL A 351 18.17 22.86 -16.33
N ARG A 352 19.19 22.32 -15.64
CA ARG A 352 19.02 21.58 -14.39
C ARG A 352 18.36 22.44 -13.29
N CYS A 353 18.74 23.71 -13.16
CA CYS A 353 18.07 24.61 -12.20
C CYS A 353 16.60 24.83 -12.55
N ILE A 354 16.27 24.95 -13.85
CA ILE A 354 14.88 25.08 -14.30
C ILE A 354 14.11 23.78 -14.03
N GLU A 355 14.68 22.63 -14.37
CA GLU A 355 14.07 21.31 -14.12
C GLU A 355 13.82 21.10 -12.62
N PHE A 356 14.77 21.46 -11.75
CA PHE A 356 14.60 21.44 -10.29
C PHE A 356 13.39 22.27 -9.85
N VAL A 357 13.27 23.51 -10.32
CA VAL A 357 12.15 24.40 -9.94
C VAL A 357 10.81 23.87 -10.46
N LEU A 358 10.78 23.38 -11.70
CA LEU A 358 9.57 22.82 -12.29
C LEU A 358 9.10 21.58 -11.54
N ASP A 359 10.02 20.65 -11.30
CA ASP A 359 9.77 19.43 -10.54
C ASP A 359 9.27 19.77 -9.12
N PHE A 360 10.01 20.60 -8.39
CA PHE A 360 9.63 21.04 -7.04
C PHE A 360 8.20 21.57 -6.97
N ILE A 361 7.79 22.39 -7.94
CA ILE A 361 6.43 22.94 -8.01
C ILE A 361 5.41 21.85 -8.35
N ILE A 362 5.66 21.06 -9.41
CA ILE A 362 4.72 20.04 -9.89
C ILE A 362 4.51 18.98 -8.82
N GLU A 363 5.59 18.48 -8.22
CA GLU A 363 5.57 17.48 -7.16
C GLU A 363 4.81 17.97 -5.93
N ASN A 364 5.11 19.18 -5.44
CA ASN A 364 4.40 19.72 -4.30
C ASN A 364 2.91 19.93 -4.59
N LEU A 365 2.55 20.34 -5.82
CA LEU A 365 1.14 20.46 -6.21
C LEU A 365 0.48 19.08 -6.29
N ALA A 366 1.13 18.10 -6.94
CA ALA A 366 0.60 16.74 -7.10
C ALA A 366 0.34 16.11 -5.73
N ILE A 367 1.33 16.11 -4.83
CA ILE A 367 1.22 15.59 -3.48
C ILE A 367 0.10 16.31 -2.73
N ARG A 368 0.12 17.65 -2.65
CA ARG A 368 -0.84 18.43 -1.83
C ARG A 368 -2.27 18.40 -2.36
N ILE A 369 -2.47 18.29 -3.66
CA ILE A 369 -3.80 18.35 -4.29
C ILE A 369 -4.42 16.96 -4.38
N THR A 370 -3.62 15.92 -4.64
CA THR A 370 -4.16 14.58 -4.95
C THR A 370 -3.96 13.58 -3.83
N HIS A 371 -2.96 13.77 -2.97
CA HIS A 371 -2.39 12.72 -2.11
C HIS A 371 -2.11 11.41 -2.89
N GLY A 372 -1.82 11.45 -4.20
CA GLY A 372 -1.62 10.24 -4.99
C GLY A 372 -0.41 9.43 -4.54
N TYR A 373 0.60 10.12 -4.02
CA TYR A 373 1.80 9.58 -3.40
C TYR A 373 2.42 10.61 -2.47
N GLY A 374 3.48 10.23 -1.78
CA GLY A 374 4.27 11.09 -0.91
C GLY A 374 5.46 10.35 -0.30
N PHE A 375 6.05 10.93 0.74
CA PHE A 375 7.23 10.35 1.38
C PHE A 375 6.91 9.95 2.82
N ALA A 376 6.82 8.65 3.08
CA ALA A 376 6.58 8.09 4.40
C ALA A 376 7.72 8.39 5.38
N LYS A 377 8.96 8.30 4.89
CA LYS A 377 10.16 8.46 5.69
C LYS A 377 11.23 9.26 4.94
N THR A 378 11.81 10.26 5.58
CA THR A 378 12.82 11.14 4.97
C THR A 378 13.94 11.50 5.93
N TYR A 379 15.05 12.02 5.40
CA TYR A 379 16.13 12.59 6.20
C TYR A 379 15.77 14.02 6.67
N ARG A 380 15.49 14.20 7.97
CA ARG A 380 14.91 15.44 8.52
C ARG A 380 15.64 16.72 8.12
N PRO A 381 16.98 16.83 8.15
CA PRO A 381 17.67 18.08 7.83
C PRO A 381 17.45 18.60 6.42
N LEU A 382 17.04 17.73 5.48
CA LEU A 382 16.77 18.06 4.09
C LEU A 382 15.28 17.89 3.74
N THR A 383 14.41 17.95 4.74
CA THR A 383 12.96 17.78 4.57
C THR A 383 12.23 19.09 4.82
N LEU A 384 11.37 19.46 3.89
CA LEU A 384 10.40 20.52 4.04
C LEU A 384 9.10 19.96 4.63
N PHE A 385 8.46 20.74 5.49
CA PHE A 385 7.19 20.38 6.14
C PHE A 385 7.26 19.02 6.87
N PRO A 386 8.27 18.81 7.74
CA PRO A 386 8.48 17.53 8.40
C PRO A 386 7.21 17.06 9.12
N GLU A 387 7.00 15.75 9.11
CA GLU A 387 5.89 15.05 9.79
C GLU A 387 4.49 15.33 9.23
N LYS A 388 4.35 16.18 8.20
CA LYS A 388 3.09 16.34 7.49
C LYS A 388 2.91 15.23 6.46
N VAL A 389 1.66 14.90 6.13
CA VAL A 389 1.34 13.99 5.01
C VAL A 389 2.02 14.41 3.69
N TYR A 390 2.19 15.73 3.49
CA TYR A 390 2.84 16.32 2.33
C TYR A 390 4.32 16.69 2.59
N GLN A 391 4.97 16.09 3.58
CA GLN A 391 6.39 16.32 3.80
C GLN A 391 7.17 16.06 2.50
N PHE A 392 8.16 16.91 2.23
CA PHE A 392 8.84 16.90 0.94
C PHE A 392 10.36 16.93 1.14
N PRO A 393 11.08 15.85 0.81
CA PRO A 393 12.53 15.84 0.81
C PRO A 393 13.07 16.67 -0.37
N ILE A 394 13.74 17.79 -0.10
CA ILE A 394 14.24 18.67 -1.17
C ILE A 394 15.27 17.98 -2.08
N TYR A 395 15.91 16.92 -1.57
CA TYR A 395 16.83 16.10 -2.35
C TYR A 395 16.15 15.32 -3.47
N GLU A 396 14.84 15.09 -3.40
CA GLU A 396 14.10 14.41 -4.45
C GLU A 396 14.14 15.21 -5.76
N SER A 397 13.76 16.49 -5.74
CA SER A 397 13.88 17.36 -6.92
C SER A 397 15.31 17.54 -7.40
N ILE A 398 16.31 17.46 -6.51
CA ILE A 398 17.72 17.48 -6.91
C ILE A 398 18.06 16.23 -7.74
N PHE A 399 17.57 15.06 -7.34
CA PHE A 399 17.79 13.80 -8.03
C PHE A 399 17.03 13.75 -9.36
N VAL A 400 15.77 14.18 -9.39
CA VAL A 400 14.99 14.27 -10.64
C VAL A 400 15.65 15.22 -11.63
N ALA A 401 16.06 16.43 -11.20
CA ALA A 401 16.75 17.36 -12.08
C ALA A 401 18.10 16.83 -12.58
N SER A 402 18.79 16.02 -11.76
CA SER A 402 20.03 15.37 -12.18
C SER A 402 19.77 14.31 -13.25
N LEU A 403 18.73 13.51 -13.06
CA LEU A 403 18.26 12.51 -14.03
C LEU A 403 17.83 13.18 -15.35
N GLY A 404 17.03 14.25 -15.26
CA GLY A 404 16.59 15.05 -16.41
C GLY A 404 17.77 15.62 -17.21
N CYS A 405 18.77 16.16 -16.52
CA CYS A 405 20.00 16.66 -17.13
C CYS A 405 20.77 15.56 -17.91
N VAL A 406 20.79 14.33 -17.40
CA VAL A 406 21.44 13.18 -18.06
C VAL A 406 20.73 12.84 -19.38
N PHE A 407 19.39 12.72 -19.38
CA PHE A 407 18.62 12.45 -20.59
C PHE A 407 18.65 13.62 -21.59
N THR A 408 18.61 14.86 -21.10
CA THR A 408 18.79 16.06 -21.92
C THR A 408 20.15 16.06 -22.61
N THR A 409 21.21 15.68 -21.91
CA THR A 409 22.56 15.56 -22.48
C THR A 409 22.61 14.51 -23.58
N MET A 410 22.00 13.34 -23.36
CA MET A 410 21.94 12.28 -24.39
C MET A 410 21.26 12.76 -25.66
N ARG A 411 20.15 13.51 -25.51
CA ARG A 411 19.39 14.04 -26.64
C ARG A 411 20.14 15.14 -27.39
N LEU A 412 20.79 16.07 -26.67
CA LEU A 412 21.62 17.10 -27.29
C LEU A 412 22.79 16.50 -28.07
N LYS A 413 23.45 15.49 -27.52
CA LYS A 413 24.52 14.78 -28.22
C LYS A 413 24.03 14.01 -29.44
N ALA A 414 22.82 13.47 -29.39
CA ALA A 414 22.19 12.88 -30.57
C ALA A 414 21.88 13.90 -31.67
N PHE A 415 21.54 15.14 -31.33
CA PHE A 415 21.41 16.20 -32.33
C PHE A 415 22.74 16.61 -32.96
N GLU A 416 23.81 16.67 -32.17
CA GLU A 416 25.15 17.03 -32.65
C GLU A 416 25.78 15.93 -33.53
N ASN A 417 25.68 14.67 -33.09
CA ASN A 417 26.41 13.55 -33.70
C ASN A 417 25.52 12.60 -34.51
N GLY A 418 24.21 12.87 -34.57
CA GLY A 418 23.19 11.99 -35.15
C GLY A 418 22.77 10.82 -34.26
N ARG A 419 23.48 10.53 -33.15
CA ARG A 419 23.22 9.43 -32.20
C ARG A 419 23.70 9.77 -30.79
N SER A 420 23.12 9.12 -29.77
CA SER A 420 23.56 9.34 -28.39
C SER A 420 24.89 8.62 -28.11
N PRO A 421 25.68 9.10 -27.13
CA PRO A 421 26.93 8.45 -26.73
C PRO A 421 26.76 6.99 -26.28
N VAL A 422 25.60 6.66 -25.71
CA VAL A 422 25.26 5.30 -25.24
C VAL A 422 25.15 4.32 -26.40
N GLU A 423 24.84 4.81 -27.60
CA GLU A 423 24.76 3.98 -28.79
C GLU A 423 26.14 3.68 -29.39
N ALA A 424 27.23 4.31 -28.93
CA ALA A 424 28.55 4.20 -29.54
C ALA A 424 29.09 2.76 -29.57
N GLY A 425 29.82 2.41 -30.64
CA GLY A 425 30.44 1.10 -30.80
C GLY A 425 29.51 0.03 -31.39
N TYR A 426 28.26 0.37 -31.71
CA TYR A 426 27.35 -0.53 -32.41
C TYR A 426 27.89 -0.94 -33.79
N GLU A 427 28.77 -0.14 -34.40
CA GLU A 427 29.37 -0.38 -35.71
C GLU A 427 30.17 -1.69 -35.77
N HIS A 428 30.71 -2.13 -34.62
CA HIS A 428 31.46 -3.38 -34.50
C HIS A 428 30.57 -4.62 -34.61
N TRP A 429 29.24 -4.46 -34.53
CA TRP A 429 28.28 -5.54 -34.65
C TRP A 429 27.82 -5.74 -36.09
N HIS A 430 27.47 -6.98 -36.43
CA HIS A 430 26.91 -7.33 -37.73
C HIS A 430 25.69 -6.44 -38.06
N PRO A 431 25.53 -5.94 -39.31
CA PRO A 431 24.50 -4.95 -39.67
C PRO A 431 23.07 -5.28 -39.20
N ARG A 432 22.69 -6.57 -39.23
CA ARG A 432 21.38 -7.05 -38.76
C ARG A 432 21.14 -6.85 -37.25
N LEU A 433 22.19 -6.82 -36.43
CA LEU A 433 22.10 -6.69 -34.97
C LEU A 433 22.24 -5.24 -34.50
N GLN A 434 22.76 -4.34 -35.34
CA GLN A 434 23.09 -2.96 -34.96
C GLN A 434 21.92 -2.21 -34.32
N ASN A 435 20.70 -2.31 -34.88
CA ASN A 435 19.55 -1.63 -34.29
C ASN A 435 19.12 -2.25 -32.94
N ALA A 436 19.20 -3.58 -32.81
CA ALA A 436 18.87 -4.27 -31.56
C ALA A 436 19.86 -3.89 -30.45
N VAL A 437 21.17 -3.94 -30.73
CA VAL A 437 22.22 -3.56 -29.78
C VAL A 437 22.06 -2.11 -29.32
N ARG A 438 21.83 -1.17 -30.25
CA ARG A 438 21.56 0.24 -29.90
C ARG A 438 20.33 0.39 -29.01
N THR A 439 19.28 -0.37 -29.30
CA THR A 439 18.02 -0.32 -28.55
C THR A 439 18.21 -0.84 -27.14
N PHE A 440 18.85 -2.00 -26.98
CA PHE A 440 19.18 -2.54 -25.66
C PHE A 440 20.16 -1.66 -24.88
N ALA A 441 21.12 -1.03 -25.55
CA ALA A 441 22.04 -0.08 -24.90
C ALA A 441 21.29 1.11 -24.29
N VAL A 442 20.35 1.71 -25.04
CA VAL A 442 19.54 2.83 -24.53
C VAL A 442 18.56 2.38 -23.43
N ILE A 443 17.93 1.21 -23.57
CA ILE A 443 17.04 0.66 -22.52
C ILE A 443 17.82 0.40 -21.23
N GLY A 444 18.98 -0.26 -21.34
CA GLY A 444 19.85 -0.54 -20.20
C GLY A 444 20.37 0.74 -19.54
N PHE A 445 20.72 1.75 -20.35
CA PHE A 445 21.07 3.07 -19.84
C PHE A 445 19.91 3.74 -19.11
N SER A 446 18.69 3.69 -19.64
CA SER A 446 17.51 4.26 -18.98
C SER A 446 17.29 3.64 -17.60
N ALA A 447 17.27 2.31 -17.52
CA ALA A 447 17.13 1.59 -16.25
C ALA A 447 18.28 1.92 -15.28
N GLY A 448 19.52 1.87 -15.76
CA GLY A 448 20.69 2.18 -14.95
C GLY A 448 20.73 3.63 -14.45
N ALA A 449 20.37 4.60 -15.29
CA ALA A 449 20.35 6.02 -14.92
C ALA A 449 19.27 6.30 -13.86
N VAL A 450 18.06 5.75 -14.05
CA VAL A 450 16.98 5.86 -13.06
C VAL A 450 17.41 5.29 -11.70
N VAL A 451 18.00 4.09 -11.69
CA VAL A 451 18.49 3.48 -10.45
C VAL A 451 19.60 4.32 -9.80
N MET A 452 20.61 4.72 -10.57
CA MET A 452 21.81 5.38 -10.02
C MET A 452 21.57 6.82 -9.59
N PHE A 453 20.77 7.58 -10.33
CA PHE A 453 20.55 9.01 -10.06
C PHE A 453 19.30 9.28 -9.24
N TYR A 454 18.33 8.36 -9.20
CA TYR A 454 17.08 8.54 -8.46
C TYR A 454 16.91 7.50 -7.34
N HIS A 455 16.76 6.21 -7.66
CA HIS A 455 16.30 5.21 -6.67
C HIS A 455 17.32 5.01 -5.55
N LEU A 456 18.58 4.78 -5.91
CA LEU A 456 19.63 4.47 -4.95
C LEU A 456 19.88 5.61 -3.96
N PRO A 457 20.09 6.87 -4.38
CA PRO A 457 20.30 7.95 -3.42
C PRO A 457 19.04 8.30 -2.63
N LEU A 458 17.85 8.23 -3.24
CA LEU A 458 16.58 8.46 -2.53
C LEU A 458 16.34 7.39 -1.46
N ASN A 459 16.53 6.12 -1.80
CA ASN A 459 16.40 5.00 -0.87
C ASN A 459 17.43 5.10 0.26
N TRP A 460 18.71 5.37 -0.05
CA TRP A 460 19.74 5.53 0.97
C TRP A 460 19.35 6.61 2.00
N LEU A 461 18.96 7.82 1.54
CA LEU A 461 18.53 8.90 2.43
C LEU A 461 17.23 8.57 3.18
N GLY A 462 16.32 7.80 2.57
CA GLY A 462 15.11 7.32 3.23
C GLY A 462 15.39 6.30 4.34
N VAL A 463 16.29 5.34 4.11
CA VAL A 463 16.66 4.31 5.08
C VAL A 463 17.32 4.93 6.31
N ILE A 464 18.28 5.85 6.12
CA ILE A 464 18.93 6.56 7.24
C ILE A 464 18.05 7.67 7.84
N GLY A 465 16.93 7.98 7.19
CA GLY A 465 16.01 9.03 7.62
C GLY A 465 15.44 8.77 9.01
N ASP A 466 15.01 9.85 9.65
CA ASP A 466 14.46 9.91 11.00
C ASP A 466 13.14 10.69 11.05
N CYS A 467 12.67 11.21 9.92
CA CYS A 467 11.44 11.98 9.80
C CYS A 467 10.32 11.10 9.22
N HIS A 468 9.28 10.88 10.00
CA HIS A 468 8.12 10.06 9.61
C HIS A 468 6.90 10.95 9.39
N ALA A 469 6.22 10.79 8.25
CA ALA A 469 4.99 11.52 7.96
C ALA A 469 3.82 11.03 8.83
N ASP A 470 2.93 11.94 9.25
CA ASP A 470 1.58 11.59 9.72
C ASP A 470 0.73 11.19 8.52
N MET A 471 0.75 9.88 8.22
CA MET A 471 0.09 9.30 7.05
C MET A 471 -1.37 8.97 7.37
N PRO A 472 -2.32 9.36 6.50
CA PRO A 472 -3.69 8.86 6.59
C PRO A 472 -3.73 7.35 6.29
N SER A 473 -4.77 6.68 6.75
CA SER A 473 -4.92 5.22 6.60
C SER A 473 -4.79 4.74 5.15
N TYR A 474 -5.32 5.48 4.17
CA TYR A 474 -5.24 5.15 2.74
C TYR A 474 -3.84 5.35 2.12
N MET A 475 -2.85 5.84 2.87
CA MET A 475 -1.45 5.93 2.42
C MET A 475 -0.49 5.07 3.25
N LYS A 476 -1.01 4.28 4.20
CA LYS A 476 -0.22 3.32 4.97
C LYS A 476 -0.05 2.01 4.18
N PRO A 477 1.07 1.30 4.35
CA PRO A 477 1.17 -0.05 3.84
C PRO A 477 0.31 -0.98 4.70
N GLY A 478 -0.18 -2.08 4.12
CA GLY A 478 -0.84 -3.16 4.86
C GLY A 478 0.15 -3.95 5.73
N PRO A 479 -0.33 -4.96 6.46
CA PRO A 479 0.51 -5.75 7.36
C PRO A 479 1.61 -6.49 6.60
N VAL A 480 2.69 -6.82 7.30
CA VAL A 480 3.79 -7.65 6.78
C VAL A 480 3.26 -9.07 6.55
N GLU A 481 3.69 -9.70 5.45
CA GLU A 481 3.30 -11.08 5.08
C GLU A 481 4.00 -12.16 5.92
#